data_AF-A0A7S2NEJ1-F1
#
_entry.id   AF-A0A7S2NEJ1-F1
#
_cell.length_a   1.000
_cell.length_b   1.000
_cell.length_c   1.000
_cell.angle_alpha   90.00
_cell.angle_beta   90.00
_cell.angle_gamma   90.00
#
_symmetry.space_group_name_H-M   'P 1'
#
loop_
_entity.id
_entity.type
_entity.pdbx_description
1 polymer ?
#
loop_
_entity_poly.entity_id
_entity_poly.type
_entity_poly.pdbx_seq_one_letter_code
_entity_poly.pdbx_strand_id
1 'polypeptide(L)'
;CRAECSGIYLCLEQAVLSIFGHETPVDPTSVSDVSYINWLLMVRAGLTGLEFYTPATGEWRQAHMRARYVILRVLLEAGEGLVHLDKVTGDDGAPDLRVRVDKDLIPTVGKAAIGKFLLALQVHKSLGDVAGGTSLFERYSAVPEEMAAAREIVMARKEARKLLVQPHLYASEGGVYLRSFPA
;
A
#
# COMPACT_ATOMS: atom_id res chain seq x y z
N CYS A 1 3.04 2.81 -8.82
CA CYS A 1 3.62 3.69 -7.79
C CYS A 1 3.01 5.07 -7.82
N ARG A 2 3.31 5.92 -8.81
CA ARG A 2 2.76 7.29 -8.91
C ARG A 2 1.25 7.39 -8.67
N ALA A 3 0.45 6.53 -9.31
CA ALA A 3 -1.01 6.52 -9.13
C ALA A 3 -1.45 6.17 -7.69
N GLU A 4 -0.83 5.17 -7.07
CA GLU A 4 -1.08 4.78 -5.67
C GLU A 4 -0.69 5.93 -4.71
N CYS A 5 0.44 6.60 -4.97
CA CYS A 5 0.86 7.81 -4.22
C CYS A 5 -0.18 8.94 -4.34
N SER A 6 -0.71 9.20 -5.54
CA SER A 6 -1.79 10.18 -5.73
C SER A 6 -3.03 9.82 -4.91
N GLY A 7 -3.39 8.53 -4.86
CA GLY A 7 -4.53 8.04 -4.06
C GLY A 7 -4.37 8.33 -2.57
N ILE A 8 -3.25 7.93 -1.96
CA ILE A 8 -3.03 8.15 -0.52
C ILE A 8 -2.77 9.63 -0.18
N TYR A 9 -2.25 10.43 -1.12
CA TYR A 9 -2.07 11.87 -0.93
C TYR A 9 -3.41 12.62 -0.93
N LEU A 10 -4.28 12.32 -1.90
CA LEU A 10 -5.54 13.02 -2.10
C LEU A 10 -6.67 12.50 -1.21
N CYS A 11 -6.56 11.29 -0.64
CA CYS A 11 -7.56 10.78 0.30
C CYS A 11 -7.59 11.54 1.63
N LEU A 12 -6.74 12.55 1.82
CA LEU A 12 -6.73 13.47 2.95
C LEU A 12 -7.53 14.75 2.66
N GLU A 13 -7.93 14.97 1.40
CA GLU A 13 -8.69 16.17 1.01
C GLU A 13 -10.17 16.00 1.33
N GLN A 14 -10.73 16.93 2.10
CA GLN A 14 -12.13 16.90 2.52
C GLN A 14 -13.10 16.83 1.33
N ALA A 15 -12.85 17.64 0.28
CA ALA A 15 -13.66 17.63 -0.94
C ALA A 15 -13.68 16.25 -1.63
N VAL A 16 -12.58 15.50 -1.57
CA VAL A 16 -12.52 14.14 -2.10
C VAL A 16 -13.37 13.21 -1.25
N LEU A 17 -13.24 13.25 0.08
CA LEU A 17 -14.03 12.41 0.99
C LEU A 17 -15.54 12.65 0.83
N SER A 18 -15.97 13.91 0.68
CA SER A 18 -17.37 14.26 0.48
C SER A 18 -17.95 13.71 -0.83
N ILE A 19 -17.17 13.65 -1.91
CA ILE A 19 -17.61 13.03 -3.18
C ILE A 19 -17.98 11.55 -2.98
N PHE A 20 -17.28 10.85 -2.08
CA PHE A 20 -17.54 9.44 -1.76
C PHE A 20 -18.54 9.24 -0.61
N GLY A 21 -19.19 10.31 -0.13
CA GLY A 21 -20.23 10.22 0.91
C GLY A 21 -19.68 10.03 2.33
N HIS A 22 -18.41 10.34 2.58
CA HIS A 22 -17.84 10.32 3.91
C HIS A 22 -17.92 11.70 4.57
N GLU A 23 -18.41 11.73 5.82
CA GLU A 23 -18.44 12.95 6.62
C GLU A 23 -17.03 13.49 6.86
N THR A 24 -16.86 14.79 6.66
CA THR A 24 -15.61 15.48 6.94
C THR A 24 -15.48 15.63 8.45
N PRO A 25 -14.31 15.30 9.04
CA PRO A 25 -14.12 15.52 10.45
C PRO A 25 -14.30 16.99 10.84
N VAL A 26 -14.90 17.24 12.00
CA VAL A 26 -15.14 18.61 12.51
C VAL A 26 -13.82 19.35 12.73
N ASP A 27 -12.79 18.62 13.18
CA ASP A 27 -11.43 19.12 13.25
C ASP A 27 -10.72 18.89 11.91
N PRO A 28 -10.36 19.95 11.17
CA PRO A 28 -9.69 19.85 9.88
C PRO A 28 -8.29 19.22 9.94
N THR A 29 -7.70 19.08 11.13
CA THR A 29 -6.42 18.42 11.35
C THR A 29 -6.56 16.91 11.58
N SER A 30 -7.78 16.43 11.86
CA SER A 30 -8.03 15.02 12.14
C SER A 30 -8.18 14.19 10.86
N VAL A 31 -7.66 12.96 10.91
CA VAL A 31 -7.70 12.03 9.78
C VAL A 31 -8.97 11.18 9.88
N SER A 32 -9.75 11.11 8.80
CA SER A 32 -10.92 10.22 8.75
C SER A 32 -10.50 8.75 8.87
N ASP A 33 -11.36 7.88 9.39
CA ASP A 33 -11.02 6.45 9.51
C ASP A 33 -10.79 5.79 8.16
N VAL A 34 -11.51 6.21 7.12
CA VAL A 34 -11.30 5.71 5.75
C VAL A 34 -9.90 6.08 5.25
N SER A 35 -9.48 7.32 5.48
CA SER A 35 -8.12 7.77 5.14
C SER A 35 -7.08 6.99 5.94
N TYR A 36 -7.27 6.85 7.25
CA TYR A 36 -6.34 6.11 8.11
C TYR A 36 -6.21 4.64 7.67
N ILE A 37 -7.32 3.95 7.44
CA ILE A 37 -7.32 2.56 6.96
C ILE A 37 -6.70 2.44 5.57
N ASN A 38 -6.93 3.40 4.67
CA ASN A 38 -6.28 3.40 3.36
C ASN A 38 -4.74 3.47 3.47
N TRP A 39 -4.23 4.32 4.35
CA TRP A 39 -2.79 4.42 4.65
C TRP A 39 -2.25 3.14 5.31
N LEU A 40 -2.95 2.60 6.31
CA LEU A 40 -2.56 1.35 6.97
C LEU A 40 -2.52 0.17 5.99
N LEU A 41 -3.52 0.06 5.10
CA LEU A 41 -3.56 -0.96 4.06
C LEU A 41 -2.42 -0.81 3.05
N MET A 42 -2.04 0.42 2.69
CA MET A 42 -0.89 0.69 1.83
C MET A 42 0.42 0.17 2.46
N VAL A 43 0.68 0.52 3.72
CA VAL A 43 1.87 0.10 4.47
C VAL A 43 1.89 -1.42 4.64
N ARG A 44 0.77 -2.03 5.07
CA ARG A 44 0.63 -3.49 5.17
C ARG A 44 0.87 -4.17 3.83
N ALA A 45 0.28 -3.66 2.75
CA ALA A 45 0.44 -4.23 1.41
C ALA A 45 1.88 -4.10 0.90
N GLY A 46 2.59 -3.04 1.26
CA GLY A 46 4.03 -2.91 1.01
C GLY A 46 4.84 -4.00 1.70
N LEU A 47 4.53 -4.29 2.97
CA LEU A 47 5.20 -5.34 3.73
C LEU A 47 4.92 -6.73 3.15
N THR A 48 3.63 -7.08 2.98
CA THR A 48 3.24 -8.37 2.40
C THR A 48 3.69 -8.51 0.94
N GLY A 49 3.99 -7.39 0.28
CA GLY A 49 4.55 -7.36 -1.08
C GLY A 49 5.88 -8.08 -1.22
N LEU A 50 6.64 -8.25 -0.13
CA LEU A 50 7.89 -9.01 -0.11
C LEU A 50 7.74 -10.46 -0.62
N GLU A 51 6.52 -11.03 -0.57
CA GLU A 51 6.19 -12.31 -1.21
C GLU A 51 6.58 -12.35 -2.71
N PHE A 52 6.46 -11.21 -3.37
CA PHE A 52 6.68 -11.08 -4.81
C PHE A 52 8.13 -10.74 -5.16
N TYR A 53 9.00 -10.54 -4.17
CA TYR A 53 10.44 -10.37 -4.37
C TYR A 53 11.15 -11.73 -4.40
N THR A 54 12.10 -11.87 -5.34
CA THR A 54 12.93 -13.06 -5.51
C THR A 54 14.37 -12.76 -5.08
N PRO A 55 14.79 -13.18 -3.86
CA PRO A 55 16.11 -12.83 -3.34
C PRO A 55 17.27 -13.30 -4.23
N ALA A 56 17.13 -14.48 -4.86
CA ALA A 56 18.19 -15.06 -5.70
C ALA A 56 18.51 -14.24 -6.96
N THR A 57 17.53 -13.54 -7.54
CA THR A 57 17.72 -12.74 -8.75
C THR A 57 17.69 -11.23 -8.48
N GLY A 58 17.24 -10.82 -7.28
CA GLY A 58 17.02 -9.42 -6.96
C GLY A 58 15.78 -8.81 -7.62
N GLU A 59 14.90 -9.64 -8.19
CA GLU A 59 13.80 -9.17 -9.03
C GLU A 59 12.44 -9.17 -8.32
N TRP A 60 11.62 -8.19 -8.68
CA TRP A 60 10.22 -8.10 -8.29
C TRP A 60 9.31 -8.70 -9.37
N ARG A 61 8.48 -9.66 -8.99
CA ARG A 61 7.59 -10.40 -9.91
C ARG A 61 6.23 -9.75 -10.13
N GLN A 62 5.90 -8.68 -9.41
CA GLN A 62 4.60 -7.99 -9.50
C GLN A 62 4.79 -6.48 -9.32
N ALA A 63 4.43 -5.70 -10.35
CA ALA A 63 4.70 -4.26 -10.42
C ALA A 63 3.98 -3.41 -9.36
N HIS A 64 2.74 -3.75 -9.01
CA HIS A 64 1.97 -3.11 -7.94
C HIS A 64 2.54 -3.40 -6.55
N MET A 65 2.97 -4.63 -6.27
CA MET A 65 3.54 -5.00 -4.98
C MET A 65 4.92 -4.37 -4.80
N ARG A 66 5.73 -4.31 -5.87
CA ARG A 66 6.95 -3.49 -5.91
C ARG A 66 6.66 -2.03 -5.59
N ALA A 67 5.64 -1.46 -6.22
CA ALA A 67 5.26 -0.07 -5.99
C ALA A 67 4.80 0.19 -4.54
N ARG A 68 4.02 -0.71 -3.95
CA ARG A 68 3.57 -0.59 -2.55
C ARG A 68 4.73 -0.72 -1.57
N TYR A 69 5.68 -1.61 -1.86
CA TYR A 69 6.91 -1.70 -1.09
C TYR A 69 7.76 -0.43 -1.19
N VAL A 70 7.90 0.16 -2.37
CA VAL A 70 8.56 1.46 -2.56
C VAL A 70 7.90 2.55 -1.71
N ILE A 71 6.55 2.61 -1.70
CA ILE A 71 5.81 3.57 -0.86
C ILE A 71 6.08 3.32 0.63
N LEU A 72 6.05 2.07 1.08
CA LEU A 72 6.44 1.70 2.45
C LEU A 72 7.85 2.22 2.79
N ARG A 73 8.82 2.03 1.90
CA ARG A 73 10.20 2.50 2.13
C ARG A 73 10.33 4.02 2.19
N VAL A 74 9.55 4.76 1.39
CA VAL A 74 9.48 6.23 1.48
C VAL A 74 8.92 6.67 2.83
N LEU A 75 7.87 6.01 3.32
CA LEU A 75 7.26 6.35 4.61
C LEU A 75 8.16 5.98 5.81
N LEU A 76 8.91 4.89 5.71
CA LEU A 76 9.93 4.53 6.71
C LEU A 76 11.09 5.53 6.73
N GLU A 77 11.55 5.98 5.56
CA GLU A 77 12.61 6.99 5.45
C GLU A 77 12.18 8.35 6.00
N ALA A 78 10.89 8.70 5.90
CA ALA A 78 10.35 9.93 6.47
C ALA A 78 10.57 10.04 7.99
N GLY A 79 10.67 8.90 8.69
CA GLY A 79 11.02 8.85 10.10
C GLY A 79 9.91 9.36 11.02
N GLU A 80 10.31 10.00 12.11
CA GLU A 80 9.43 10.60 13.14
C GLU A 80 8.45 9.64 13.84
N GLY A 81 8.59 8.32 13.62
CA GLY A 81 7.66 7.33 14.15
C GLY A 81 6.37 7.19 13.33
N LEU A 82 6.31 7.72 12.10
CA LEU A 82 5.11 7.58 11.26
C LEU A 82 4.73 6.12 11.01
N VAL A 83 5.72 5.25 10.74
CA VAL A 83 5.51 3.81 10.50
C VAL A 83 6.42 3.00 11.40
N HIS A 84 5.84 2.02 12.10
CA HIS A 84 6.58 1.04 12.87
C HIS A 84 6.40 -0.36 12.29
N LEU A 85 7.51 -1.10 12.16
CA LEU A 85 7.55 -2.50 11.77
C LEU A 85 8.24 -3.29 12.89
N ASP A 86 7.45 -3.97 13.69
CA ASP A 86 7.95 -4.73 14.83
C ASP A 86 7.90 -6.23 14.54
N LYS A 87 8.97 -6.96 14.84
CA LYS A 87 8.91 -8.43 14.94
C LYS A 87 8.23 -8.78 16.25
N VAL A 88 7.21 -9.63 16.17
CA VAL A 88 6.44 -10.08 17.33
C VAL A 88 6.32 -11.60 17.29
N THR A 89 5.82 -12.20 18.38
CA THR A 89 5.42 -13.60 18.39
C THR A 89 3.90 -13.65 18.18
N GLY A 90 3.45 -14.44 17.21
CA GLY A 90 2.03 -14.67 16.96
C GLY A 90 1.39 -15.48 18.08
N ASP A 91 0.06 -15.52 18.09
CA ASP A 91 -0.71 -16.26 19.11
C ASP A 91 -0.44 -17.78 19.07
N ASP A 92 0.06 -18.28 17.94
CA ASP A 92 0.51 -19.65 17.72
C ASP A 92 1.95 -19.93 18.19
N GLY A 93 2.62 -18.94 18.78
CA GLY A 93 4.00 -19.04 19.24
C GLY A 93 5.06 -18.90 18.15
N ALA A 94 4.68 -18.73 16.88
CA ALA A 94 5.62 -18.60 15.77
C ALA A 94 5.98 -17.11 15.48
N PRO A 95 7.10 -16.82 14.78
CA PRO A 95 7.45 -15.45 14.41
C PRO A 95 6.35 -14.74 13.59
N ASP A 96 6.10 -13.47 13.87
CA ASP A 96 5.11 -12.65 13.17
C ASP A 96 5.57 -11.18 13.08
N LEU A 97 4.81 -10.35 12.36
CA LEU A 97 5.11 -8.94 12.13
C LEU A 97 3.91 -8.07 12.50
N ARG A 98 4.17 -7.00 13.25
CA ARG A 98 3.18 -5.96 13.55
C ARG A 98 3.53 -4.68 12.80
N VAL A 99 2.55 -4.18 12.05
CA VAL A 99 2.62 -2.88 11.38
C VAL A 99 1.79 -1.88 12.16
N ARG A 100 2.34 -0.70 12.45
CA ARG A 100 1.61 0.44 13.02
C ARG A 100 1.86 1.68 12.18
N VAL A 101 0.84 2.50 12.02
CA VAL A 101 0.93 3.82 11.41
C VAL A 101 0.42 4.82 12.44
N ASP A 102 1.22 5.83 12.75
CA ASP A 102 0.77 6.91 13.63
C ASP A 102 -0.21 7.80 12.86
N LYS A 103 -1.47 7.82 13.31
CA LYS A 103 -2.57 8.53 12.65
C LYS A 103 -2.34 10.05 12.65
N ASP A 104 -1.72 10.58 13.69
CA ASP A 104 -1.55 12.02 13.90
C ASP A 104 -0.40 12.59 13.05
N LEU A 105 0.53 11.73 12.63
CA LEU A 105 1.65 12.09 11.75
C LEU A 105 1.31 11.97 10.26
N ILE A 106 0.14 11.43 9.88
CA ILE A 106 -0.25 11.31 8.48
C ILE A 106 -0.38 12.68 7.79
N PRO A 107 -1.09 13.70 8.34
CA PRO A 107 -1.26 14.98 7.67
C PRO A 107 0.03 15.79 7.55
N THR A 108 1.00 15.56 8.43
CA THR A 108 2.24 16.31 8.55
C THR A 108 3.40 15.56 7.87
N VAL A 109 3.93 14.53 8.52
CA VAL A 109 5.09 13.76 8.07
C VAL A 109 4.76 12.94 6.83
N GLY A 110 3.65 12.19 6.87
CA GLY A 110 3.25 11.30 5.79
C GLY A 110 2.93 12.04 4.51
N LYS A 111 2.03 13.03 4.57
CA LYS A 111 1.61 13.83 3.42
C LYS A 111 2.79 14.56 2.79
N ALA A 112 3.69 15.14 3.59
CA ALA A 112 4.89 15.81 3.09
C ALA A 112 5.83 14.84 2.36
N ALA A 113 6.09 13.66 2.93
CA ALA A 113 6.94 12.64 2.32
C ALA A 113 6.38 12.13 0.99
N ILE A 114 5.09 11.80 0.94
CA ILE A 114 4.42 11.36 -0.29
C ILE A 114 4.36 12.49 -1.32
N GLY A 115 4.09 13.73 -0.91
CA GLY A 115 4.08 14.89 -1.81
C GLY A 115 5.43 15.12 -2.48
N LYS A 116 6.52 15.10 -1.70
CA LYS A 116 7.90 15.23 -2.21
C LYS A 116 8.24 14.09 -3.17
N PHE A 117 7.91 12.85 -2.81
CA PHE A 117 8.17 11.69 -3.66
C PHE A 117 7.34 11.72 -4.95
N LEU A 118 6.06 12.11 -4.87
CA LEU A 118 5.17 12.23 -6.02
C LEU A 118 5.66 13.30 -7.00
N LEU A 119 6.16 14.44 -6.49
CA LEU A 119 6.79 15.48 -7.31
C LEU A 119 8.01 14.92 -8.06
N ALA A 120 8.93 14.24 -7.37
CA ALA A 120 10.11 13.64 -7.98
C ALA A 120 9.72 12.62 -9.08
N LEU A 121 8.78 11.71 -8.79
CA LEU A 121 8.24 10.77 -9.76
C LEU A 121 7.67 11.47 -11.01
N GLN A 122 6.93 12.55 -10.81
CA GLN A 122 6.30 13.27 -11.91
C GLN A 122 7.32 14.04 -12.75
N VAL A 123 8.33 14.66 -12.13
CA VAL A 123 9.39 15.39 -12.84
C VAL A 123 10.21 14.44 -13.72
N HIS A 124 10.74 13.33 -13.18
CA HIS A 124 11.49 12.37 -13.99
C HIS A 124 10.64 11.80 -15.13
N LYS A 125 9.37 11.49 -14.86
CA LYS A 125 8.45 11.00 -15.90
C LYS A 125 8.23 12.04 -17.00
N SER A 126 7.92 13.29 -16.64
CA SER A 126 7.60 14.36 -17.61
C SER A 126 8.80 14.73 -18.48
N LEU A 127 10.02 14.64 -17.93
CA LEU A 127 11.25 14.94 -18.66
C LEU A 127 11.81 13.74 -19.44
N GLY A 128 11.23 12.54 -19.29
CA GLY A 128 11.80 11.33 -19.87
C GLY A 128 13.18 10.98 -19.30
N ASP A 129 13.48 11.41 -18.07
CA ASP A 129 14.77 11.16 -17.40
C ASP A 129 14.83 9.72 -16.88
N VAL A 130 15.20 8.81 -17.77
CA VAL A 130 15.31 7.37 -17.48
C VAL A 130 16.37 7.10 -16.41
N ALA A 131 17.52 7.77 -16.47
CA ALA A 131 18.62 7.52 -15.54
C ALA A 131 18.25 7.95 -14.12
N GLY A 132 17.76 9.19 -13.95
CA GLY A 132 17.33 9.70 -12.64
C GLY A 132 16.12 8.94 -12.09
N GLY A 133 15.12 8.66 -12.95
CA GLY A 133 13.94 7.90 -12.57
C GLY A 133 14.26 6.46 -12.12
N THR A 134 15.18 5.79 -12.82
CA THR A 134 15.64 4.45 -12.46
C THR A 134 16.41 4.47 -11.14
N SER A 135 17.36 5.39 -10.98
CA SER A 135 18.14 5.53 -9.75
C SER A 135 17.24 5.75 -8.52
N LEU A 136 16.28 6.68 -8.63
CA LEU A 136 15.30 6.95 -7.58
C LEU A 136 14.47 5.71 -7.23
N PHE A 137 13.90 5.04 -8.25
CA PHE A 137 12.98 3.93 -8.03
C PHE A 137 13.68 2.66 -7.51
N GLU A 138 14.86 2.35 -8.06
CA GLU A 138 15.66 1.20 -7.61
C GLU A 138 16.11 1.35 -6.16
N ARG A 139 16.52 2.56 -5.75
CA ARG A 139 16.89 2.87 -4.36
C ARG A 139 15.81 2.44 -3.36
N TYR A 140 14.55 2.80 -3.61
CA TYR A 140 13.44 2.44 -2.71
C TYR A 140 12.92 1.02 -2.92
N SER A 141 13.18 0.39 -4.07
CA SER A 141 12.76 -0.99 -4.32
C SER A 141 13.79 -2.03 -3.92
N ALA A 142 15.01 -1.62 -3.57
CA ALA A 142 16.03 -2.49 -3.00
C ALA A 142 15.56 -3.10 -1.67
N VAL A 143 15.84 -4.38 -1.46
CA VAL A 143 15.43 -5.13 -0.26
C VAL A 143 16.67 -5.41 0.61
N PRO A 144 16.97 -4.58 1.63
CA PRO A 144 18.07 -4.80 2.54
C PRO A 144 17.83 -6.02 3.44
N GLU A 145 18.86 -6.45 4.15
CA GLU A 145 18.85 -7.66 4.99
C GLU A 145 17.71 -7.68 6.01
N GLU A 146 17.42 -6.56 6.67
CA GLU A 146 16.30 -6.42 7.62
C GLU A 146 14.94 -6.76 6.98
N MET A 147 14.74 -6.34 5.71
CA MET A 147 13.52 -6.59 4.95
C MET A 147 13.52 -7.99 4.33
N ALA A 148 14.69 -8.53 3.99
CA ALA A 148 14.82 -9.94 3.62
C ALA A 148 14.46 -10.86 4.79
N ALA A 149 14.85 -10.52 6.02
CA ALA A 149 14.42 -11.25 7.21
C ALA A 149 12.91 -11.14 7.47
N ALA A 150 12.32 -9.96 7.22
CA ALA A 150 10.86 -9.80 7.28
C ALA A 150 10.14 -10.63 6.22
N ARG A 151 10.73 -10.79 5.02
CA ARG A 151 10.17 -11.61 3.94
C ARG A 151 9.99 -13.06 4.37
N GLU A 152 10.94 -13.65 5.09
CA GLU A 152 10.81 -15.05 5.53
C GLU A 152 9.59 -15.25 6.44
N ILE A 153 9.30 -14.28 7.30
CA ILE A 153 8.08 -14.29 8.14
C ILE A 153 6.84 -14.08 7.26
N VAL A 154 6.86 -13.14 6.31
CA VAL A 154 5.75 -12.93 5.34
C VAL A 154 5.43 -14.21 4.57
N MET A 155 6.45 -14.95 4.14
CA MET A 155 6.29 -16.22 3.42
C MET A 155 5.71 -17.32 4.33
N ALA A 156 6.13 -17.38 5.59
CA ALA A 156 5.60 -18.32 6.57
C ALA A 156 4.14 -18.03 6.96
N ARG A 157 3.73 -16.74 6.94
CA ARG A 157 2.37 -16.26 7.27
C ARG A 157 1.45 -16.15 6.05
N LYS A 158 1.92 -16.56 4.86
CA LYS A 158 1.17 -16.40 3.61
C LYS A 158 -0.08 -17.27 3.59
N GLU A 159 -1.20 -16.66 3.24
CA GLU A 159 -2.45 -17.37 2.91
C GLU A 159 -2.55 -17.68 1.41
N ALA A 160 -3.30 -18.74 1.08
CA ALA A 160 -3.64 -19.04 -0.31
C ALA A 160 -4.50 -17.92 -0.91
N ARG A 161 -4.27 -17.60 -2.19
CA ARG A 161 -5.06 -16.58 -2.88
C ARG A 161 -6.53 -17.02 -2.96
N LYS A 162 -7.43 -16.15 -2.51
CA LYS A 162 -8.88 -16.38 -2.58
C LYS A 162 -9.32 -16.57 -4.04
N LEU A 163 -10.20 -17.55 -4.26
CA LEU A 163 -10.93 -17.72 -5.51
C LEU A 163 -12.17 -16.82 -5.48
N LEU A 164 -12.53 -16.26 -6.64
CA LEU A 164 -13.74 -15.45 -6.78
C LEU A 164 -14.76 -16.25 -7.57
N VAL A 165 -15.92 -16.46 -6.97
CA VAL A 165 -17.06 -17.13 -7.60
C VAL A 165 -17.81 -16.09 -8.44
N GLN A 166 -17.96 -16.37 -9.73
CA GLN A 166 -18.65 -15.46 -10.67
C GLN A 166 -20.11 -15.86 -10.83
N PRO A 167 -21.06 -14.91 -10.84
CA PRO A 167 -22.45 -15.20 -11.11
C PRO A 167 -22.67 -15.50 -12.60
N HIS A 168 -23.79 -16.13 -12.92
CA HIS A 168 -24.26 -16.31 -14.29
C HIS A 168 -25.42 -15.36 -14.59
N LEU A 169 -25.59 -15.02 -15.87
CA LEU A 169 -26.78 -14.35 -16.39
C LEU A 169 -27.59 -15.35 -17.20
N TYR A 170 -28.91 -15.33 -17.05
CA TYR A 170 -29.82 -16.12 -17.88
C TYR A 170 -31.03 -15.29 -18.31
N ALA A 171 -31.47 -15.49 -19.55
CA ALA A 171 -32.67 -14.86 -20.09
C ALA A 171 -33.90 -15.73 -19.79
N SER A 172 -35.02 -15.09 -19.47
CA SER A 172 -36.34 -15.72 -19.32
C SER A 172 -37.42 -14.71 -19.75
N GLU A 173 -38.68 -15.15 -19.89
CA GLU A 173 -39.79 -14.23 -20.16
C GLU A 173 -39.82 -13.12 -19.11
N GLY A 174 -39.69 -11.87 -19.55
CA GLY A 174 -39.67 -10.69 -18.69
C GLY A 174 -38.29 -10.08 -18.42
N GLY A 175 -37.17 -10.69 -18.84
CA GLY A 175 -35.86 -10.03 -18.79
C GLY A 175 -34.64 -10.95 -18.65
N VAL A 176 -33.56 -10.36 -18.12
CA VAL A 176 -32.29 -11.03 -17.80
C VAL A 176 -32.14 -11.10 -16.29
N TYR A 177 -31.80 -12.29 -15.78
CA TYR A 177 -31.75 -12.59 -14.35
C TYR A 177 -30.33 -13.00 -13.95
N LEU A 178 -29.93 -12.58 -12.74
CA LEU A 178 -28.64 -12.92 -12.15
C LEU A 178 -28.78 -14.19 -11.28
N ARG A 179 -27.94 -15.19 -11.54
CA ARG A 179 -27.78 -16.38 -10.69
C ARG A 179 -26.44 -16.33 -9.97
N SER A 180 -26.48 -16.16 -8.65
CA SER A 180 -25.29 -16.23 -7.80
C SER A 180 -25.04 -17.65 -7.28
N PHE A 181 -23.82 -17.92 -6.84
CA PHE A 181 -23.41 -19.17 -6.22
C PHE A 181 -22.75 -18.89 -4.87
N PRO A 182 -22.78 -19.83 -3.89
CA PRO A 182 -22.07 -19.68 -2.63
C PRO A 182 -20.57 -19.46 -2.83
N ALA A 183 -19.97 -18.65 -1.95
CA ALA A 183 -18.53 -18.37 -1.91
C ALA A 183 -17.73 -19.55 -1.34
#